data_AF-A0A662VNW3-F1
#
_entry.id   AF-A0A662VNW3-F1
#
_cell.length_a   1.000
_cell.length_b   1.000
_cell.length_c   1.000
_cell.angle_alpha   90.00
_cell.angle_beta   90.00
_cell.angle_gamma   90.00
#
_symmetry.space_group_name_H-M   'P 1'
#
loop_
_entity.id
_entity.type
_entity.pdbx_description
1 polymer ?
#
loop_
_entity_poly.entity_id
_entity_poly.type
_entity_poly.pdbx_seq_one_letter_code
_entity_poly.pdbx_strand_id
1 'polypeptide(L)'
;VMDGYEVMPMIEAAKVGDIFITATGDKNVITAEHLKLMKDGAILANSGHFNVEINIPELERLSKSSRKAREGVTEYDLGDKKLYLLAEGRLVNLVAGDGHPVEVMDMSFSDQALSARYIIENHEKLENKVYRLPEELDRKVARLKLEVLGVKIDSLTEEQKRYLSDWREGT
;
A
#
# COMPACT_ATOMS: atom_id res chain seq x y z
N VAL A 1 0.36 19.96 3.18
CA VAL A 1 1.71 20.14 3.77
C VAL A 1 1.59 20.01 5.29
N MET A 2 1.25 18.84 5.81
CA MET A 2 1.07 18.63 7.26
C MET A 2 2.14 17.69 7.83
N ASP A 3 2.58 16.70 7.06
CA ASP A 3 3.65 15.77 7.45
C ASP A 3 5.04 16.15 6.92
N GLY A 4 5.22 17.39 6.43
CA GLY A 4 6.52 17.90 5.96
C GLY A 4 6.92 17.50 4.53
N TYR A 5 6.07 16.80 3.78
CA TYR A 5 6.33 16.46 2.38
C TYR A 5 5.88 17.55 1.41
N GLU A 6 6.70 17.79 0.39
CA GLU A 6 6.32 18.58 -0.77
C GLU A 6 5.35 17.78 -1.65
N VAL A 7 4.26 18.42 -2.06
CA VAL A 7 3.29 17.83 -2.99
C VAL A 7 3.50 18.49 -4.34
N MET A 8 3.82 17.68 -5.35
CA MET A 8 4.16 18.17 -6.69
C MET A 8 3.52 17.32 -7.78
N PRO A 9 3.21 17.92 -8.95
CA PRO A 9 2.85 17.16 -10.14
C PRO A 9 3.98 16.23 -10.58
N MET A 10 3.63 15.05 -11.10
CA MET A 10 4.60 14.03 -11.53
C MET A 10 5.57 14.54 -12.61
N ILE A 11 5.12 15.43 -13.50
CA ILE A 11 5.97 16.04 -14.54
C ILE A 11 7.12 16.90 -13.96
N GLU A 12 6.90 17.52 -12.79
CA GLU A 12 7.94 18.27 -12.09
C GLU A 12 8.82 17.34 -11.25
N ALA A 13 8.19 16.37 -10.56
CA ALA A 13 8.91 15.35 -9.79
C ALA A 13 9.90 14.56 -10.66
N ALA A 14 9.52 14.24 -11.89
CA ALA A 14 10.36 13.47 -12.81
C ALA A 14 11.73 14.14 -13.07
N LYS A 15 11.80 15.47 -13.04
CA LYS A 15 13.05 16.22 -13.31
C LYS A 15 14.03 16.16 -12.12
N VAL A 16 13.52 15.96 -10.91
CA VAL A 16 14.31 16.12 -9.67
C VAL A 16 14.43 14.85 -8.85
N GLY A 17 13.55 13.87 -9.04
CA GLY A 17 13.57 12.60 -8.31
C GLY A 17 14.69 11.67 -8.76
N ASP A 18 15.24 10.92 -7.81
CA ASP A 18 16.20 9.85 -8.04
C ASP A 18 15.57 8.45 -7.89
N ILE A 19 14.54 8.35 -7.03
CA ILE A 19 13.77 7.13 -6.79
C ILE A 19 12.28 7.47 -6.87
N PHE A 20 11.54 6.66 -7.60
CA PHE A 20 10.11 6.82 -7.82
C PHE A 20 9.39 5.55 -7.37
N ILE A 21 8.46 5.71 -6.43
CA ILE A 21 7.63 4.64 -5.90
C ILE A 21 6.18 4.99 -6.18
N THR A 22 5.50 4.17 -6.97
CA THR A 22 4.06 4.30 -7.19
C THR A 22 3.29 3.50 -6.13
N ALA A 23 2.24 4.08 -5.55
CA ALA A 23 1.43 3.47 -4.51
C ALA A 23 -0.04 3.96 -4.59
N THR A 24 -0.58 4.06 -5.80
CA THR A 24 -1.88 4.73 -6.04
C THR A 24 -3.05 3.77 -6.19
N GLY A 25 -2.80 2.53 -6.61
CA GLY A 25 -3.84 1.58 -7.02
C GLY A 25 -4.47 1.89 -8.39
N ASP A 26 -3.91 2.83 -9.16
CA ASP A 26 -4.40 3.20 -10.50
C ASP A 26 -3.46 2.67 -11.62
N LYS A 27 -3.64 3.12 -12.86
CA LYS A 27 -2.80 2.78 -14.01
C LYS A 27 -2.13 4.01 -14.59
N ASN A 28 -0.96 3.82 -15.21
CA ASN A 28 -0.26 4.86 -15.96
C ASN A 28 0.04 6.13 -15.13
N VAL A 29 0.43 5.95 -13.87
CA VAL A 29 0.91 7.03 -13.01
C VAL A 29 2.23 7.58 -13.55
N ILE A 30 3.11 6.67 -13.98
CA ILE A 30 4.37 7.01 -14.66
C ILE A 30 4.27 6.58 -16.12
N THR A 31 4.35 7.55 -17.03
CA THR A 31 4.17 7.42 -18.48
C THR A 31 5.42 7.86 -19.23
N ALA A 32 5.43 7.71 -20.56
CA ALA A 32 6.52 8.11 -21.42
C ALA A 32 6.98 9.57 -21.24
N GLU A 33 6.07 10.51 -20.97
CA GLU A 33 6.42 11.92 -20.72
C GLU A 33 7.25 12.09 -19.44
N HIS A 34 6.92 11.33 -18.39
CA HIS A 34 7.67 11.34 -17.13
C HIS A 34 9.04 10.67 -17.31
N LEU A 35 9.07 9.49 -17.93
CA LEU A 35 10.30 8.69 -18.14
C LEU A 35 11.37 9.45 -18.93
N LYS A 36 10.96 10.27 -19.91
CA LYS A 36 11.90 11.08 -20.71
C LYS A 36 12.59 12.18 -19.91
N LEU A 37 11.95 12.69 -18.85
CA LEU A 37 12.46 13.77 -18.01
C LEU A 37 13.31 13.29 -16.84
N MET A 38 13.29 11.99 -16.55
CA MET A 38 14.06 11.39 -15.46
C MET A 38 15.56 11.52 -15.68
N LYS A 39 16.28 11.66 -14.56
CA LYS A 39 17.74 11.66 -14.52
C LYS A 39 18.30 10.31 -14.96
N ASP A 40 19.54 10.34 -15.43
CA ASP A 40 20.32 9.11 -15.61
C ASP A 40 20.48 8.37 -14.27
N GLY A 41 20.21 7.08 -14.29
CA GLY A 41 20.27 6.21 -13.12
C GLY A 41 19.02 6.21 -12.23
N ALA A 42 17.93 6.88 -12.63
CA ALA A 42 16.71 6.89 -11.84
C ALA A 42 16.12 5.47 -11.62
N ILE A 43 15.60 5.24 -10.42
CA ILE A 43 15.05 3.95 -9.99
C ILE A 43 13.52 4.03 -9.93
N LEU A 44 12.85 3.05 -10.52
CA LEU A 44 11.41 2.91 -10.61
C LEU A 44 10.96 1.67 -9.83
N ALA A 45 9.97 1.84 -8.97
CA ALA A 45 9.35 0.75 -8.22
C ALA A 45 7.86 0.99 -8.04
N ASN A 46 7.12 -0.10 -7.85
CA ASN A 46 5.69 -0.08 -7.60
C ASN A 46 5.40 -0.83 -6.30
N SER A 47 4.63 -0.20 -5.42
CA SER A 47 4.11 -0.77 -4.18
C SER A 47 2.61 -1.02 -4.23
N GLY A 48 1.94 -0.68 -5.33
CA GLY A 48 0.54 -1.00 -5.57
C GLY A 48 0.32 -2.41 -6.10
N HIS A 49 -0.95 -2.85 -6.14
CA HIS A 49 -1.30 -4.26 -6.30
C HIS A 49 -0.98 -4.86 -7.68
N PHE A 50 -0.99 -4.05 -8.74
CA PHE A 50 -0.75 -4.50 -10.10
C PHE A 50 0.42 -3.75 -10.72
N ASN A 51 1.09 -4.36 -11.70
CA ASN A 51 2.24 -3.79 -12.39
C ASN A 51 1.88 -2.74 -13.47
N VAL A 52 0.72 -2.09 -13.34
CA VAL A 52 0.18 -1.17 -14.33
C VAL A 52 0.33 0.30 -13.94
N GLU A 53 0.79 0.59 -12.71
CA GLU A 53 1.04 1.97 -12.27
C GLU A 53 2.19 2.61 -13.05
N ILE A 54 3.21 1.83 -13.42
CA ILE A 54 4.28 2.24 -14.33
C ILE A 54 3.96 1.68 -15.71
N ASN A 55 3.95 2.52 -16.74
CA ASN A 55 3.70 2.08 -18.10
C ASN A 55 4.94 1.39 -18.70
N ILE A 56 5.12 0.10 -18.35
CA ILE A 56 6.24 -0.74 -18.80
C ILE A 56 6.27 -0.86 -20.34
N PRO A 57 5.15 -1.07 -21.06
CA PRO A 57 5.17 -1.09 -22.53
C PRO A 57 5.75 0.19 -23.15
N GLU A 58 5.44 1.36 -22.56
CA GLU A 58 6.04 2.62 -23.01
C GLU A 58 7.53 2.71 -22.69
N LEU A 59 7.95 2.26 -21.50
CA LEU A 59 9.36 2.17 -21.12
C LEU A 59 10.14 1.28 -22.09
N GLU A 60 9.61 0.11 -22.41
CA GLU A 60 10.20 -0.83 -23.37
C GLU A 60 10.32 -0.20 -24.75
N ARG A 61 9.27 0.48 -25.24
CA ARG A 61 9.30 1.17 -26.54
C ARG A 61 10.30 2.32 -26.58
N LEU A 62 10.52 3.03 -25.47
CA LEU A 62 11.51 4.10 -25.37
C LEU A 62 12.94 3.57 -25.28
N SER A 63 13.10 2.32 -24.85
CA SER A 63 14.42 1.71 -24.61
C SER A 63 14.99 1.13 -25.89
N LYS A 64 16.29 1.36 -26.11
CA LYS A 64 17.07 0.72 -27.18
C LYS A 64 17.39 -0.73 -26.84
N SER A 65 17.61 -1.00 -25.56
CA SER A 65 17.85 -2.34 -25.05
C SER A 65 17.48 -2.42 -23.57
N SER A 66 17.30 -3.64 -23.06
CA SER A 66 17.20 -3.90 -21.63
C SER A 66 18.11 -5.06 -21.25
N ARG A 67 18.59 -5.08 -20.00
CA ARG A 67 19.31 -6.22 -19.44
C ARG A 67 18.98 -6.39 -17.96
N LYS A 68 19.09 -7.62 -17.48
CA LYS A 68 19.07 -7.90 -16.04
C LYS A 68 20.35 -7.34 -15.42
N ALA A 69 20.23 -6.27 -14.63
CA ALA A 69 21.38 -5.66 -13.96
C ALA A 69 21.80 -6.48 -12.74
N ARG A 70 20.81 -6.98 -11.99
CA ARG A 70 20.97 -7.96 -10.91
C ARG A 70 19.63 -8.66 -10.65
N GLU A 71 19.58 -9.55 -9.67
CA GLU A 71 18.32 -10.18 -9.26
C GLU A 71 17.28 -9.11 -8.88
N GLY A 72 16.07 -9.24 -9.45
CA GLY A 72 14.98 -8.28 -9.26
C GLY A 72 15.19 -6.87 -9.84
N VAL A 73 16.21 -6.62 -10.67
CA VAL A 73 16.47 -5.30 -11.27
C VAL A 73 16.74 -5.40 -12.76
N THR A 74 15.92 -4.72 -13.54
CA THR A 74 16.08 -4.57 -14.99
C THR A 74 16.60 -3.17 -15.31
N GLU A 75 17.72 -3.07 -16.00
CA GLU A 75 18.21 -1.82 -16.60
C GLU A 75 17.59 -1.65 -17.98
N TYR A 76 17.04 -0.47 -18.24
CA TYR A 76 16.52 -0.01 -19.52
C TYR A 76 17.41 1.10 -20.04
N ASP A 77 18.06 0.88 -21.20
CA ASP A 77 18.92 1.86 -21.85
C ASP A 77 18.11 2.67 -22.86
N LEU A 78 17.85 3.95 -22.57
CA LEU A 78 17.13 4.88 -23.45
C LEU A 78 18.08 5.57 -24.44
N GLY A 79 19.39 5.31 -24.35
CA GLY A 79 20.45 5.81 -25.23
C GLY A 79 21.19 7.01 -24.67
N ASP A 80 20.48 7.99 -24.10
CA ASP A 80 21.08 9.14 -23.40
C ASP A 80 21.16 8.92 -21.88
N LYS A 81 20.36 7.98 -21.37
CA LYS A 81 20.25 7.65 -19.95
C LYS A 81 19.82 6.20 -19.76
N LYS A 82 20.02 5.72 -18.54
CA LYS A 82 19.60 4.41 -18.07
C LYS A 82 18.60 4.57 -16.94
N LEU A 83 17.54 3.76 -16.98
CA LEU A 83 16.52 3.68 -15.94
C LEU A 83 16.51 2.27 -15.35
N TYR A 84 16.25 2.15 -14.06
CA TYR A 84 16.24 0.86 -13.36
C TYR A 84 14.84 0.54 -12.86
N LEU A 85 14.25 -0.54 -13.34
CA LEU A 85 12.97 -1.04 -12.86
C LEU A 85 13.18 -2.18 -11.87
N LEU A 86 12.64 -2.01 -10.67
CA LEU A 86 12.63 -3.05 -9.64
C LEU A 86 11.45 -4.00 -9.86
N ALA A 87 11.66 -5.29 -9.58
CA ALA A 87 10.61 -6.31 -9.49
C ALA A 87 9.68 -6.41 -10.72
N GLU A 88 10.17 -6.06 -11.91
CA GLU A 88 9.35 -5.98 -13.14
C GLU A 88 8.10 -5.09 -12.98
N GLY A 89 8.18 -4.09 -12.09
CA GLY A 89 7.05 -3.22 -11.74
C GLY A 89 5.94 -3.89 -10.92
N ARG A 90 6.13 -5.12 -10.44
CA ARG A 90 5.23 -5.77 -9.47
C ARG A 90 5.49 -5.23 -8.06
N LEU A 91 4.69 -5.67 -7.08
CA LEU A 91 4.82 -5.28 -5.67
C LEU A 91 6.25 -5.46 -5.17
N VAL A 92 6.98 -4.36 -5.05
CA VAL A 92 8.41 -4.35 -4.76
C VAL A 92 8.69 -4.94 -3.38
N ASN A 93 7.82 -4.69 -2.41
CA ASN A 93 7.98 -5.21 -1.05
C ASN A 93 7.90 -6.74 -0.97
N LEU A 94 7.14 -7.39 -1.86
CA LEU A 94 7.00 -8.85 -1.90
C LEU A 94 8.03 -9.52 -2.82
N VAL A 95 8.37 -8.88 -3.93
CA VAL A 95 9.26 -9.49 -4.94
C VAL A 95 10.73 -9.20 -4.65
N ALA A 96 11.03 -8.01 -4.12
CA ALA A 96 12.39 -7.58 -3.77
C ALA A 96 12.61 -7.49 -2.24
N GLY A 97 11.66 -7.99 -1.44
CA GLY A 97 11.74 -8.09 0.01
C GLY A 97 10.89 -9.25 0.54
N ASP A 98 10.61 -9.26 1.84
CA ASP A 98 9.89 -10.35 2.50
C ASP A 98 8.40 -10.02 2.77
N GLY A 99 7.89 -8.96 2.16
CA GLY A 99 6.54 -8.46 2.40
C GLY A 99 6.38 -7.77 3.74
N HIS A 100 5.16 -7.82 4.28
CA HIS A 100 4.88 -7.31 5.62
C HIS A 100 5.36 -8.30 6.68
N PRO A 101 5.90 -7.80 7.81
CA PRO A 101 6.32 -8.65 8.91
C PRO A 101 5.13 -9.39 9.52
N VAL A 102 5.39 -10.53 10.17
CA VAL A 102 4.37 -11.41 10.75
C VAL A 102 3.50 -10.67 11.77
N GLU A 103 4.10 -9.72 12.50
CA GLU A 103 3.45 -8.88 13.51
C GLU A 103 2.43 -7.89 12.93
N VAL A 104 2.43 -7.66 11.61
CA VAL A 104 1.40 -6.87 10.92
C VAL A 104 0.40 -7.81 10.24
N MET A 105 0.88 -8.93 9.70
CA MET A 105 0.04 -9.90 8.98
C MET A 105 -0.86 -10.71 9.89
N ASP A 106 -0.50 -10.92 11.16
CA ASP A 106 -1.31 -11.67 12.13
C ASP A 106 -2.69 -11.03 12.35
N MET A 107 -2.77 -9.70 12.41
CA MET A 107 -4.04 -8.97 12.49
C MET A 107 -4.87 -9.15 11.22
N SER A 108 -4.26 -8.91 10.05
CA SER A 108 -4.93 -9.08 8.74
C SER A 108 -5.50 -10.49 8.55
N PHE A 109 -4.71 -11.52 8.89
CA PHE A 109 -5.16 -12.91 8.78
C PHE A 109 -6.18 -13.30 9.85
N SER A 110 -6.12 -12.70 11.03
CA SER A 110 -7.17 -12.85 12.04
C SER A 110 -8.51 -12.30 11.54
N ASP A 111 -8.51 -11.11 10.93
CA ASP A 111 -9.71 -10.52 10.33
C ASP A 111 -10.25 -11.37 9.18
N GLN A 112 -9.38 -11.93 8.33
CA GLN A 112 -9.80 -12.84 7.27
C GLN A 112 -10.43 -14.13 7.83
N ALA A 113 -9.83 -14.73 8.86
CA ALA A 113 -10.38 -15.91 9.51
C ALA A 113 -11.73 -15.64 10.19
N LEU A 114 -11.86 -14.50 10.89
CA LEU A 114 -13.11 -14.08 11.51
C LEU A 114 -14.18 -13.74 10.47
N SER A 115 -13.79 -13.15 9.33
CA SER A 115 -14.68 -12.90 8.20
C SER A 115 -15.21 -14.20 7.63
N ALA A 116 -14.34 -15.20 7.40
CA ALA A 116 -14.75 -16.50 6.90
C ALA A 116 -15.72 -17.20 7.87
N ARG A 117 -15.43 -17.15 9.18
CA ARG A 117 -16.34 -17.68 10.21
C ARG A 117 -17.69 -16.95 10.21
N TYR A 118 -17.67 -15.61 10.15
CA TYR A 118 -18.87 -14.79 10.15
C TYR A 118 -19.77 -15.12 8.94
N ILE A 119 -19.17 -15.30 7.76
CA ILE A 119 -19.90 -15.72 6.55
C ILE A 119 -20.56 -17.07 6.78
N ILE A 120 -19.82 -18.09 7.25
CA ILE A 120 -20.39 -19.43 7.50
C ILE A 120 -21.57 -19.36 8.47
N GLU A 121 -21.42 -18.64 9.58
CA GLU A 121 -22.42 -18.53 10.64
C GLU A 121 -23.65 -17.69 10.24
N ASN A 122 -23.52 -16.78 9.28
CA ASN A 122 -24.57 -15.80 8.95
C ASN A 122 -25.00 -15.81 7.49
N HIS A 123 -24.52 -16.73 6.65
CA HIS A 123 -24.74 -16.72 5.20
C HIS A 123 -26.21 -16.59 4.79
N GLU A 124 -27.14 -17.18 5.53
CA GLU A 124 -28.59 -17.08 5.25
C GLU A 124 -29.14 -15.65 5.36
N LYS A 125 -28.47 -14.79 6.13
CA LYS A 125 -28.83 -13.38 6.34
C LYS A 125 -28.04 -12.43 5.44
N LEU A 126 -27.07 -12.95 4.69
CA LEU A 126 -26.21 -12.16 3.81
C LEU A 126 -26.78 -12.12 2.40
N GLU A 127 -27.03 -10.92 1.91
CA GLU A 127 -27.29 -10.64 0.51
C GLU A 127 -25.98 -10.59 -0.31
N ASN A 128 -26.10 -10.65 -1.64
CA ASN A 128 -24.97 -10.51 -2.57
C ASN A 128 -24.49 -9.05 -2.67
N LYS A 129 -23.81 -8.58 -1.62
CA LYS A 129 -23.17 -7.26 -1.56
C LYS A 129 -21.85 -7.32 -0.81
N VAL A 130 -21.06 -6.26 -0.91
CA VAL A 130 -19.80 -6.12 -0.16
C VAL A 130 -20.12 -5.68 1.26
N TYR A 131 -19.68 -6.44 2.24
CA TYR A 131 -19.77 -6.10 3.66
C TYR A 131 -18.39 -5.73 4.19
N ARG A 132 -18.37 -4.80 5.15
CA ARG A 132 -17.24 -4.67 6.06
C ARG A 132 -17.36 -5.71 7.16
N LEU A 133 -16.22 -6.11 7.73
CA LEU A 133 -16.22 -6.91 8.95
C LEU A 133 -16.95 -6.12 10.06
N PRO A 134 -17.85 -6.76 10.84
CA PRO A 134 -18.46 -6.12 11.99
C PRO A 134 -17.40 -5.53 12.93
N GLU A 135 -17.60 -4.28 13.35
CA GLU A 135 -16.62 -3.53 14.15
C GLU A 135 -16.23 -4.24 15.46
N GLU A 136 -17.15 -5.01 16.05
CA GLU A 136 -16.86 -5.79 17.24
C GLU A 136 -15.77 -6.86 17.01
N LEU A 137 -15.76 -7.48 15.83
CA LEU A 137 -14.77 -8.49 15.47
C LEU A 137 -13.41 -7.85 15.19
N ASP A 138 -13.38 -6.71 14.52
CA ASP A 138 -12.16 -5.92 14.31
C ASP A 138 -11.56 -5.46 15.66
N ARG A 139 -12.38 -4.86 16.54
CA ARG A 139 -11.97 -4.51 17.91
C ARG A 139 -11.51 -5.72 18.72
N LYS A 140 -12.05 -6.92 18.46
CA LYS A 140 -11.59 -8.16 19.11
C LYS A 140 -10.16 -8.50 18.66
N VAL A 141 -9.84 -8.39 17.38
CA VAL A 141 -8.47 -8.59 16.87
C VAL A 141 -7.51 -7.59 17.51
N ALA A 142 -7.89 -6.31 17.54
CA ALA A 142 -7.06 -5.28 18.17
C ALA A 142 -6.79 -5.57 19.66
N ARG A 143 -7.80 -5.97 20.44
CA ARG A 143 -7.60 -6.33 21.87
C ARG A 143 -6.68 -7.53 22.06
N LEU A 144 -6.86 -8.58 21.26
CA LEU A 144 -5.99 -9.76 21.30
C LEU A 144 -4.54 -9.40 20.97
N LYS A 145 -4.32 -8.51 20.00
CA LYS A 145 -2.98 -8.01 19.68
C LYS A 145 -2.33 -7.29 20.87
N LEU A 146 -3.07 -6.39 21.53
CA LEU A 146 -2.58 -5.67 22.70
C LEU A 146 -2.24 -6.63 23.85
N GLU A 147 -3.08 -7.64 24.08
CA GLU A 147 -2.84 -8.67 25.10
C GLU A 147 -1.54 -9.45 24.82
N VAL A 148 -1.33 -9.91 23.58
CA VAL A 148 -0.10 -10.59 23.15
C VAL A 148 1.13 -9.70 23.31
N LEU A 149 1.01 -8.40 23.04
CA LEU A 149 2.08 -7.41 23.24
C LEU A 149 2.28 -7.01 24.71
N GLY A 150 1.45 -7.49 25.63
CA GLY A 150 1.49 -7.11 27.04
C GLY A 150 1.08 -5.66 27.31
N VAL A 151 0.40 -5.02 26.36
CA VAL A 151 -0.08 -3.63 26.47
C VAL A 151 -1.39 -3.62 27.24
N LYS A 152 -1.43 -2.84 28.32
CA LYS A 152 -2.64 -2.61 29.10
C LYS A 152 -3.34 -1.35 28.62
N ILE A 153 -4.66 -1.37 28.61
CA ILE A 153 -5.50 -0.23 28.29
C ILE A 153 -6.50 0.02 29.41
N ASP A 154 -6.91 1.27 29.56
CA ASP A 154 -7.98 1.64 30.48
C ASP A 154 -9.33 1.12 30.00
N SER A 155 -10.27 1.00 30.95
CA SER A 155 -11.68 0.77 30.67
C SER A 155 -12.47 2.00 31.11
N LEU A 156 -13.41 2.42 30.27
CA LEU A 156 -14.31 3.52 30.62
C LEU A 156 -15.11 3.15 31.87
N THR A 157 -15.13 4.06 32.83
CA THR A 157 -16.06 4.02 33.96
C THR A 157 -17.50 4.19 33.46
N GLU A 158 -18.47 3.78 34.26
CA GLU A 158 -19.89 3.97 33.92
C GLU A 158 -20.27 5.44 33.75
N GLU A 159 -19.61 6.35 34.48
CA GLU A 159 -19.76 7.79 34.32
C GLU A 159 -19.25 8.26 32.96
N GLN A 160 -18.02 7.87 32.58
CA GLN A 160 -17.46 8.21 31.26
C GLN A 160 -18.28 7.64 30.10
N LYS A 161 -18.83 6.43 30.24
CA LYS A 161 -19.73 5.85 29.23
C LYS A 161 -21.00 6.68 29.07
N ARG A 162 -21.63 7.08 30.18
CA ARG A 162 -22.83 7.93 30.17
C ARG A 162 -22.53 9.27 29.48
N TYR A 163 -21.46 9.94 29.90
CA TYR A 163 -21.03 11.22 29.32
C TYR A 163 -20.84 11.13 27.80
N LEU A 164 -20.14 10.11 27.29
CA LEU A 164 -19.94 9.94 25.84
C LEU A 164 -21.22 9.60 25.06
N SER A 165 -22.26 9.09 25.73
CA SER A 165 -23.54 8.71 25.11
C SER A 165 -24.64 9.78 25.23
N ASP A 166 -24.42 10.81 26.06
CA ASP A 166 -25.41 11.86 26.34
C ASP A 166 -24.93 13.21 25.81
N TRP A 167 -25.75 13.83 24.95
CA TRP A 167 -25.48 15.13 24.35
C TRP A 167 -25.76 16.30 25.30
N ARG A 168 -26.34 16.04 26.48
CA ARG A 168 -26.70 17.07 27.48
C ARG A 168 -25.54 17.46 28.38
N GLU A 169 -24.51 16.62 28.45
CA GLU A 169 -23.28 16.88 29.20
C GLU A 169 -22.14 17.07 28.18
N GLY A 170 -22.10 18.24 27.54
CA GLY A 170 -21.08 18.56 26.53
C GLY A 170 -21.57 19.59 25.52
N THR A 171 -20.64 20.23 24.80
CA THR A 171 -20.96 21.07 23.63
C THR A 171 -21.31 20.23 22.42
#